data_AF-A0A1R1XBS0-F1
#
_entry.id   AF-A0A1R1XBS0-F1
#
_cell.length_a   1.000
_cell.length_b   1.000
_cell.length_c   1.000
_cell.angle_alpha   90.00
_cell.angle_beta   90.00
_cell.angle_gamma   90.00
#
_symmetry.space_group_name_H-M   'P 1'
#
loop_
_entity.id
_entity.type
_entity.pdbx_description
1 polymer ?
#
loop_
_entity_poly.entity_id
_entity_poly.type
_entity_poly.pdbx_seq_one_letter_code
_entity_poly.pdbx_strand_id
1 'polypeptide(L)'
;MAVWLNSSKDQNSLTIQYQVKECLVLSDDTGKDLELKKMINNLERCDILISPCKKKLFSTSNLEQDVNRLLEGDISISARSEFDLKASMSSLCCLIQYLSLLSDESNSGSFTLKQHTLNQYMRLDSSAVKALNLVPSASDGSNKSMSLLGILDKCKTAQGSRLISQWIKQPLLDIESIGML
;
A
#
# COMPACT_ATOMS: atom_id res chain seq x y z
N MET A 1 -4.24 -1.05 3.68
CA MET A 1 -3.83 0.36 3.48
C MET A 1 -4.49 0.85 2.21
N ALA A 2 -5.48 1.74 2.29
CA ALA A 2 -6.24 2.19 1.13
C ALA A 2 -5.70 3.55 0.68
N VAL A 3 -5.10 3.61 -0.51
CA VAL A 3 -4.50 4.82 -1.06
C VAL A 3 -5.18 5.15 -2.37
N TRP A 4 -5.95 6.23 -2.39
CA TRP A 4 -6.43 6.85 -3.62
C TRP A 4 -5.25 7.58 -4.28
N LEU A 5 -4.90 7.21 -5.51
CA LEU A 5 -3.82 7.83 -6.28
C LEU A 5 -4.36 8.42 -7.58
N ASN A 6 -3.94 9.65 -7.87
CA ASN A 6 -4.34 10.47 -9.03
C ASN A 6 -3.79 9.97 -10.39
N SER A 7 -3.01 8.89 -10.45
CA SER A 7 -2.40 8.42 -11.71
C SER A 7 -2.17 6.90 -11.74
N SER A 8 -2.48 6.28 -12.89
CA SER A 8 -2.42 4.83 -13.12
C SER A 8 -1.01 4.23 -12.98
N LYS A 9 0.04 4.98 -13.30
CA LYS A 9 1.44 4.51 -13.18
C LYS A 9 1.92 4.43 -11.74
N ASP A 10 1.43 5.33 -10.90
CA ASP A 10 1.82 5.48 -9.51
C ASP A 10 1.25 4.35 -8.63
N GLN A 11 0.10 3.80 -9.04
CA GLN A 11 -0.58 2.69 -8.36
C GLN A 11 0.18 1.36 -8.45
N ASN A 12 0.75 1.06 -9.62
CA ASN A 12 1.51 -0.17 -9.83
C ASN A 12 2.80 -0.17 -9.00
N SER A 13 3.53 0.94 -9.01
CA SER A 13 4.74 1.08 -8.21
C SER A 13 4.46 0.98 -6.71
N LEU A 14 3.39 1.62 -6.21
CA LEU A 14 3.02 1.54 -4.79
C LEU A 14 2.68 0.11 -4.35
N THR A 15 1.91 -0.62 -5.17
CA THR A 15 1.51 -1.99 -4.86
C THR A 15 2.73 -2.89 -4.68
N ILE A 16 3.65 -2.83 -5.64
CA ILE A 16 4.86 -3.64 -5.67
C ILE A 16 5.71 -3.32 -4.44
N GLN A 17 5.89 -2.04 -4.13
CA GLN A 17 6.66 -1.55 -2.99
C GLN A 17 6.13 -2.09 -1.64
N TYR A 18 4.81 -2.16 -1.46
CA TYR A 18 4.19 -2.53 -0.18
C TYR A 18 3.68 -3.97 -0.09
N GLN A 19 3.81 -4.78 -1.15
CA GLN A 19 3.27 -6.15 -1.19
C GLN A 19 1.78 -6.20 -0.84
N VAL A 20 1.01 -5.25 -1.39
CA VAL A 20 -0.43 -5.19 -1.14
C VAL A 20 -1.06 -6.47 -1.69
N LYS A 21 -1.59 -7.30 -0.79
CA LYS A 21 -2.24 -8.58 -1.14
C LYS A 21 -3.71 -8.40 -1.51
N GLU A 22 -4.32 -7.33 -1.02
CA GLU A 22 -5.74 -7.05 -1.18
C GLU A 22 -5.98 -5.55 -1.33
N CYS A 23 -6.80 -5.17 -2.29
CA CYS A 23 -7.23 -3.81 -2.55
C CYS A 23 -8.75 -3.70 -2.42
N LEU A 24 -9.21 -2.77 -1.58
CA LEU A 24 -10.61 -2.44 -1.42
C LEU A 24 -11.02 -1.42 -2.49
N VAL A 25 -12.00 -1.76 -3.31
CA VAL A 25 -12.50 -0.88 -4.38
C VAL A 25 -13.98 -0.58 -4.19
N LEU A 26 -14.44 0.55 -4.69
CA LEU A 26 -15.87 0.87 -4.68
C LEU A 26 -16.62 -0.11 -5.58
N SER A 27 -17.73 -0.68 -5.10
CA SER A 27 -18.60 -1.50 -5.94
C SER A 27 -19.26 -0.64 -7.03
N ASP A 28 -19.04 -0.99 -8.30
CA ASP A 28 -19.73 -0.37 -9.43
C ASP A 28 -21.02 -1.14 -9.75
N ASP A 29 -22.12 -0.74 -9.12
CA ASP A 29 -23.45 -1.29 -9.39
C ASP A 29 -23.95 -0.95 -10.81
N THR A 30 -23.32 0.02 -11.49
CA THR A 30 -23.75 0.53 -12.81
C THR A 30 -22.94 -0.01 -13.98
N GLY A 31 -21.78 -0.60 -13.72
CA GLY A 31 -20.88 -1.22 -14.70
C GLY A 31 -20.34 -0.27 -15.78
N LYS A 32 -20.48 1.05 -15.60
CA LYS A 32 -20.19 2.08 -16.62
C LYS A 32 -18.88 2.82 -16.41
N ASP A 33 -18.23 2.64 -15.26
CA ASP A 33 -16.99 3.34 -14.98
C ASP A 33 -15.80 2.65 -15.67
N LEU A 34 -15.44 3.19 -16.85
CA LEU A 34 -14.36 2.66 -17.67
C LEU A 34 -12.99 2.87 -17.02
N GLU A 35 -12.82 3.90 -16.19
CA GLU A 35 -11.56 4.20 -15.50
C GLU A 35 -11.36 3.25 -14.32
N LEU A 36 -12.43 2.98 -13.54
CA LEU A 36 -12.39 1.98 -12.47
C LEU A 36 -12.02 0.60 -13.02
N LYS A 37 -12.60 0.18 -14.16
CA LYS A 37 -12.28 -1.11 -14.80
C LYS A 37 -10.83 -1.20 -15.27
N LYS A 38 -10.29 -0.12 -15.84
CA LYS A 38 -8.86 -0.06 -16.21
C LYS A 38 -7.97 -0.18 -14.98
N MET A 39 -8.32 0.51 -13.90
CA MET A 39 -7.59 0.44 -12.63
C MET A 39 -7.62 -0.97 -12.04
N ILE A 40 -8.78 -1.61 -11.98
CA ILE A 40 -8.94 -3.00 -11.52
C ILE A 40 -8.06 -3.95 -12.34
N ASN A 41 -8.10 -3.88 -13.67
CA ASN A 41 -7.29 -4.73 -14.54
C ASN A 41 -5.78 -4.54 -14.30
N ASN A 42 -5.33 -3.31 -14.04
CA ASN A 42 -3.92 -3.05 -13.71
C ASN A 42 -3.53 -3.65 -12.35
N LEU A 43 -4.42 -3.59 -11.36
CA LEU A 43 -4.22 -4.16 -10.04
C LEU A 43 -4.23 -5.70 -10.08
N GLU A 44 -5.13 -6.31 -10.85
CA GLU A 44 -5.18 -7.76 -11.08
C GLU A 44 -3.89 -8.28 -11.72
N ARG A 45 -3.29 -7.54 -12.66
CA ARG A 45 -1.99 -7.87 -13.28
C ARG A 45 -0.82 -7.84 -12.29
N CYS A 46 -1.01 -7.22 -11.13
CA CYS A 46 -0.04 -7.16 -10.04
C CYS A 46 -0.29 -8.23 -8.97
N ASP A 47 -1.12 -9.25 -9.25
CA ASP A 47 -1.52 -10.33 -8.33
C ASP A 47 -2.16 -9.84 -7.02
N ILE A 48 -2.93 -8.74 -7.10
CA ILE A 48 -3.67 -8.18 -5.98
C ILE A 48 -5.10 -8.70 -5.99
N LEU A 49 -5.59 -9.18 -4.83
CA LEU A 49 -7.01 -9.51 -4.66
C LEU A 49 -7.86 -8.24 -4.65
N ILE A 50 -8.92 -8.21 -5.46
CA ILE A 50 -9.85 -7.08 -5.53
C ILE A 50 -11.10 -7.39 -4.71
N SER A 51 -11.36 -6.58 -3.68
CA SER A 51 -12.50 -6.74 -2.78
C SER A 51 -13.47 -5.56 -2.93
N PRO A 52 -14.63 -5.76 -3.57
CA PRO A 52 -15.61 -4.70 -3.79
C PRO A 52 -16.34 -4.32 -2.48
N CYS A 53 -16.39 -3.03 -2.20
CA CYS A 53 -16.91 -2.44 -0.98
C CYS A 53 -18.08 -1.48 -1.30
N LYS A 54 -19.13 -1.52 -0.46
CA LYS A 54 -20.30 -0.66 -0.61
C LYS A 54 -19.93 0.81 -0.39
N LYS A 55 -20.59 1.73 -1.10
CA LYS A 55 -20.42 3.20 -0.94
C LYS A 55 -20.52 3.70 0.50
N LYS A 56 -21.33 3.04 1.34
CA LYS A 56 -21.50 3.39 2.77
C LYS A 56 -20.19 3.32 3.56
N LEU A 57 -19.29 2.37 3.23
CA LEU A 57 -18.01 2.20 3.91
C LEU A 57 -17.03 3.36 3.64
N PHE A 58 -17.24 4.11 2.56
CA PHE A 58 -16.41 5.26 2.18
C PHE A 58 -16.93 6.59 2.78
N SER A 59 -18.01 6.56 3.57
CA SER A 59 -18.59 7.73 4.22
C SER A 59 -17.66 8.28 5.31
N THR A 60 -17.31 9.55 5.23
CA THR A 60 -16.39 10.21 6.18
C THR A 60 -17.10 10.78 7.42
N SER A 61 -18.36 10.42 7.68
CA SER A 61 -19.20 11.03 8.72
C SER A 61 -18.62 10.93 10.13
N ASN A 62 -17.96 9.81 10.47
CA ASN A 62 -17.37 9.58 11.79
C ASN A 62 -15.83 9.57 11.77
N LEU A 63 -15.22 9.95 10.65
CA LEU A 63 -13.79 9.78 10.41
C LEU A 63 -12.93 10.44 11.49
N GLU A 64 -13.24 11.68 11.87
CA GLU A 64 -12.45 12.42 12.86
C GLU A 64 -12.41 11.68 14.20
N GLN A 65 -13.57 11.22 14.68
CA GLN A 65 -13.68 10.47 15.93
C GLN A 65 -12.96 9.12 15.85
N ASP A 66 -13.20 8.38 14.76
CA ASP A 66 -12.64 7.04 14.55
C ASP A 66 -11.11 7.09 14.49
N VAL A 67 -10.56 8.06 13.76
CA VAL A 67 -9.12 8.19 13.60
C VAL A 67 -8.47 8.73 14.88
N ASN A 68 -9.06 9.73 15.55
CA ASN A 68 -8.51 10.24 16.82
C ASN A 68 -8.45 9.16 17.91
N ARG A 69 -9.34 8.16 17.90
CA ARG A 69 -9.28 7.03 18.83
C ARG A 69 -8.11 6.08 18.52
N LEU A 70 -7.77 5.90 17.25
CA LEU A 70 -6.72 4.98 16.81
C LEU A 70 -5.32 5.60 16.89
N LEU A 71 -5.22 6.92 16.76
CA LEU A 71 -3.93 7.61 16.71
C LEU A 71 -3.28 7.80 18.09
N GLU A 72 -1.97 7.63 18.13
CA GLU A 72 -1.13 7.99 19.26
C GLU A 72 -0.99 9.52 19.35
N GLY A 73 -1.31 10.08 20.52
CA GLY A 73 -1.13 11.50 20.86
C GLY A 73 -2.42 12.35 20.85
N ASP A 74 -2.32 13.55 21.41
CA ASP A 74 -3.46 14.44 21.67
C ASP A 74 -3.83 15.39 20.50
N ILE A 75 -3.08 15.33 19.40
CA ILE A 75 -3.29 16.24 18.26
C ILE A 75 -4.45 15.69 17.43
N SER A 76 -5.58 16.41 17.43
CA SER A 76 -6.71 16.08 16.57
C SER A 76 -6.28 16.04 15.10
N ILE A 77 -6.75 15.04 14.36
CA ILE A 77 -6.50 14.91 12.93
C ILE A 77 -6.94 16.13 12.14
N SER A 78 -7.97 16.86 12.58
CA SER A 78 -8.46 18.09 11.94
C SER A 78 -7.42 19.22 11.90
N ALA A 79 -6.41 19.19 12.77
CA ALA A 79 -5.31 20.13 12.76
C ALA A 79 -4.16 19.71 11.83
N ARG A 80 -4.21 18.51 11.25
CA ARG A 80 -3.17 17.94 10.41
C ARG A 80 -3.47 18.20 8.93
N SER A 81 -2.46 18.59 8.16
CA SER A 81 -2.55 18.81 6.70
C SER A 81 -3.06 17.59 5.92
N GLU A 82 -2.84 16.39 6.48
CA GLU A 82 -3.26 15.14 5.89
C GLU A 82 -4.80 15.01 5.81
N PHE A 83 -5.54 15.69 6.69
CA PHE A 83 -7.01 15.64 6.73
C PHE A 83 -7.66 16.30 5.51
N ASP A 84 -7.00 17.29 4.89
CA ASP A 84 -7.49 17.96 3.69
C ASP A 84 -7.54 17.03 2.45
N LEU A 85 -6.84 15.89 2.50
CA LEU A 85 -6.82 14.88 1.45
C LEU A 85 -8.09 14.01 1.47
N LYS A 86 -9.23 14.59 1.08
CA LYS A 86 -10.57 13.97 1.16
C LYS A 86 -10.66 12.56 0.57
N ALA A 87 -10.01 12.31 -0.58
CA ALA A 87 -10.02 11.00 -1.23
C ALA A 87 -9.24 9.94 -0.42
N SER A 88 -8.09 10.32 0.13
CA SER A 88 -7.28 9.47 1.00
C SER A 88 -8.00 9.16 2.31
N MET A 89 -8.65 10.18 2.89
CA MET A 89 -9.45 10.05 4.10
C MET A 89 -10.68 9.14 3.94
N SER A 90 -11.39 9.25 2.81
CA SER A 90 -12.51 8.34 2.48
C SER A 90 -12.04 6.89 2.33
N SER A 91 -10.87 6.69 1.72
CA SER A 91 -10.23 5.38 1.58
C SER A 91 -9.82 4.80 2.94
N LEU A 92 -9.24 5.63 3.80
CA LEU A 92 -8.87 5.26 5.17
C LEU A 92 -10.09 4.84 5.99
N CYS A 93 -11.21 5.56 5.87
CA CYS A 93 -12.45 5.20 6.56
C CYS A 93 -12.94 3.80 6.16
N CYS A 94 -12.92 3.49 4.87
CA CYS A 94 -13.27 2.17 4.36
C CYS A 94 -12.35 1.09 4.95
N LEU A 95 -11.05 1.36 5.04
CA LEU A 95 -10.08 0.44 5.64
C LEU A 95 -10.35 0.18 7.13
N ILE A 96 -10.61 1.24 7.91
CA ILE A 96 -10.90 1.14 9.35
C ILE A 96 -12.13 0.28 9.59
N GLN A 97 -13.20 0.51 8.81
CA GLN A 97 -14.44 -0.25 8.91
C GLN A 97 -14.27 -1.70 8.43
N TYR A 98 -13.59 -1.92 7.31
CA TYR A 98 -13.34 -3.26 6.76
C TYR A 98 -12.57 -4.15 7.72
N LEU A 99 -11.51 -3.60 8.33
CA LEU A 99 -10.68 -4.31 9.30
C LEU A 99 -11.29 -4.31 10.71
N SER A 100 -12.41 -3.61 10.94
CA SER A 100 -13.07 -3.50 12.24
C SER A 100 -12.11 -3.06 13.35
N LEU A 101 -11.22 -2.11 13.06
CA LEU A 101 -10.12 -1.74 13.97
C LEU A 101 -10.63 -1.20 15.32
N LEU A 102 -11.78 -0.53 15.33
CA LEU A 102 -12.41 0.04 16.52
C LEU A 102 -13.09 -0.99 17.43
N SER A 103 -13.28 -2.22 16.95
CA SER A 103 -13.89 -3.30 17.74
C SER A 103 -12.92 -3.88 18.77
N ASP A 104 -11.62 -3.65 18.59
CA ASP A 104 -10.56 -4.13 19.49
C ASP A 104 -9.95 -2.94 20.23
N GLU A 105 -10.13 -2.90 21.55
CA GLU A 105 -9.63 -1.81 22.39
C GLU A 105 -8.10 -1.69 22.38
N SER A 106 -7.37 -2.78 22.07
CA SER A 106 -5.89 -2.76 22.00
C SER A 106 -5.35 -1.90 20.84
N ASN A 107 -6.19 -1.58 19.87
CA ASN A 107 -5.86 -0.72 18.74
C ASN A 107 -5.92 0.78 19.08
N SER A 108 -6.53 1.14 20.22
CA SER A 108 -6.67 2.55 20.60
C SER A 108 -5.32 3.16 20.95
N GLY A 109 -4.97 4.28 20.31
CA GLY A 109 -3.68 4.95 20.50
C GLY A 109 -2.45 4.20 19.95
N SER A 110 -2.64 3.13 19.18
CA SER A 110 -1.54 2.25 18.72
C SER A 110 -1.03 2.59 17.31
N PHE A 111 -1.63 3.58 16.63
CA PHE A 111 -1.33 3.90 15.24
C PHE A 111 -0.73 5.29 15.07
N THR A 112 0.11 5.44 14.04
CA THR A 112 0.60 6.75 13.60
C THR A 112 0.15 7.02 12.17
N LEU A 113 -0.41 8.20 11.92
CA LEU A 113 -0.72 8.65 10.57
C LEU A 113 0.52 9.30 9.93
N LYS A 114 0.87 8.85 8.72
CA LYS A 114 1.93 9.43 7.90
C LYS A 114 1.46 9.53 6.45
N GLN A 115 1.63 10.71 5.85
CA GLN A 115 1.41 10.87 4.41
C GLN A 115 2.53 10.15 3.64
N HIS A 116 2.14 9.31 2.70
CA HIS A 116 3.09 8.62 1.83
C HIS A 116 3.27 9.39 0.52
N THR A 117 4.53 9.66 0.15
CA THR A 117 4.88 10.35 -1.09
C THR A 117 5.74 9.44 -1.96
N LEU A 118 5.30 9.21 -3.20
CA LEU A 118 5.95 8.33 -4.16
C LEU A 118 7.27 8.86 -4.75
N ASN A 119 7.72 10.04 -4.33
CA ASN A 119 8.97 10.65 -4.81
C ASN A 119 10.20 10.23 -3.98
N GLN A 120 10.02 9.43 -2.93
CA GLN A 120 11.14 8.97 -2.09
C GLN A 120 11.83 7.72 -2.65
N TYR A 121 11.13 6.97 -3.51
CA TYR A 121 11.58 5.69 -4.03
C TYR A 121 11.47 5.63 -5.56
N MET A 122 12.33 4.83 -6.18
CA MET A 122 12.27 4.58 -7.61
C MET A 122 10.93 3.94 -7.98
N ARG A 123 10.28 4.50 -9.01
CA ARG A 123 9.03 3.96 -9.57
C ARG A 123 9.37 2.78 -10.48
N LEU A 124 9.03 1.58 -10.02
CA LEU A 124 9.14 0.35 -10.80
C LEU A 124 7.74 -0.08 -11.24
N ASP A 125 7.58 -0.42 -12.52
CA ASP A 125 6.35 -1.05 -13.01
C ASP A 125 6.50 -2.58 -13.00
N SER A 126 5.38 -3.29 -13.16
CA SER A 126 5.37 -4.76 -13.12
C SER A 126 6.23 -5.38 -14.22
N SER A 127 6.35 -4.72 -15.37
CA SER A 127 7.24 -5.13 -16.47
C SER A 127 8.71 -5.01 -16.10
N ALA A 128 9.17 -3.89 -15.52
CA ALA A 128 10.55 -3.73 -15.08
C ALA A 128 10.92 -4.72 -13.98
N VAL A 129 10.03 -4.97 -13.01
CA VAL A 129 10.25 -5.96 -11.95
C VAL A 129 10.48 -7.36 -12.53
N LYS A 130 9.68 -7.76 -13.52
CA LYS A 130 9.82 -9.05 -14.23
C LYS A 130 11.08 -9.07 -15.09
N ALA A 131 11.34 -8.02 -15.87
CA ALA A 131 12.51 -7.94 -16.75
C ALA A 131 13.83 -7.99 -15.97
N LEU A 132 13.86 -7.43 -14.76
CA LEU A 132 15.02 -7.43 -13.87
C LEU A 132 15.06 -8.65 -12.92
N ASN A 133 14.06 -9.54 -12.97
CA ASN A 133 13.91 -10.69 -12.06
C ASN A 133 14.17 -10.32 -10.60
N LEU A 134 13.59 -9.21 -10.12
CA LEU A 134 13.92 -8.67 -8.79
C LEU A 134 13.50 -9.62 -7.66
N VAL A 135 12.37 -10.30 -7.83
CA VAL A 135 11.80 -11.24 -6.88
C VAL A 135 11.37 -12.52 -7.58
N PRO A 136 11.41 -13.68 -6.88
CA PRO A 136 11.03 -14.95 -7.49
C PRO A 136 9.55 -14.93 -7.87
N SER A 137 9.25 -15.37 -9.09
CA SER A 137 7.89 -15.60 -9.57
C SER A 137 7.41 -17.00 -9.19
N ALA A 138 6.10 -17.19 -9.07
CA ALA A 138 5.50 -18.52 -8.82
C ALA A 138 5.87 -19.56 -9.91
N SER A 139 6.25 -19.10 -11.10
CA SER A 139 6.72 -19.91 -12.22
C SER A 139 8.14 -20.46 -12.07
N ASP A 140 8.97 -19.87 -11.19
CA ASP A 140 10.42 -20.09 -11.20
C ASP A 140 10.87 -21.33 -10.41
N GLY A 141 9.91 -22.07 -9.83
CA GLY A 141 10.19 -23.26 -9.04
C GLY A 141 11.01 -22.99 -7.78
N SER A 142 11.71 -24.01 -7.27
CA SER A 142 12.51 -23.91 -6.03
C SER A 142 13.88 -23.23 -6.20
N ASN A 143 14.23 -22.78 -7.42
CA ASN A 143 15.55 -22.24 -7.74
C ASN A 143 15.69 -20.78 -7.32
N LYS A 144 16.07 -20.57 -6.05
CA LYS A 144 16.28 -19.23 -5.45
C LYS A 144 17.28 -18.36 -6.21
N SER A 145 18.25 -18.95 -6.93
CA SER A 145 19.28 -18.21 -7.66
C SER A 145 18.81 -17.53 -8.95
N MET A 146 17.54 -17.70 -9.37
CA MET A 146 17.02 -17.07 -10.60
C MET A 146 16.55 -15.62 -10.40
N SER A 147 16.54 -15.11 -9.17
CA SER A 147 16.11 -13.74 -8.85
C SER A 147 17.17 -12.98 -8.07
N LEU A 148 17.19 -11.64 -8.22
CA LEU A 148 18.09 -10.76 -7.48
C LEU A 148 17.92 -10.95 -5.96
N LEU A 149 16.69 -11.00 -5.47
CA LEU A 149 16.39 -11.26 -4.07
C LEU A 149 16.99 -12.59 -3.60
N GLY A 150 16.83 -13.69 -4.35
CA GLY A 150 17.35 -14.98 -3.90
C GLY A 150 18.88 -15.10 -3.98
N ILE A 151 19.55 -14.26 -4.77
CA ILE A 151 21.01 -14.11 -4.74
C ILE A 151 21.43 -13.31 -3.51
N LEU A 152 20.79 -12.15 -3.26
CA LEU A 152 21.16 -11.19 -2.23
C LEU A 152 20.71 -11.58 -0.81
N ASP A 153 19.62 -12.33 -0.65
CA ASP A 153 19.12 -12.76 0.65
C ASP A 153 20.05 -13.81 1.27
N LYS A 154 21.02 -13.29 2.05
CA LYS A 154 21.91 -14.05 2.94
C LYS A 154 21.54 -13.86 4.41
N CYS A 155 20.36 -13.31 4.69
CA CYS A 155 19.93 -13.04 6.05
C CYS A 155 19.72 -14.36 6.81
N LYS A 156 20.18 -14.41 8.06
CA LYS A 156 20.00 -15.58 8.95
C LYS A 156 18.66 -15.58 9.67
N THR A 157 17.95 -14.46 9.67
CA THR A 157 16.67 -14.28 10.37
C THR A 157 15.56 -13.96 9.36
N ALA A 158 14.35 -14.47 9.63
CA ALA A 158 13.19 -14.18 8.79
C ALA A 158 12.86 -12.68 8.74
N GLN A 159 13.17 -11.94 9.80
CA GLN A 159 13.00 -10.48 9.86
C GLN A 159 13.96 -9.78 8.90
N GLY A 160 15.24 -10.21 8.84
CA GLY A 160 16.21 -9.68 7.88
C GLY A 160 15.82 -9.97 6.42
N SER A 161 15.40 -11.20 6.12
CA SER A 161 14.93 -11.57 4.77
C SER A 161 13.72 -10.75 4.33
N ARG A 162 12.81 -10.40 5.25
CA ARG A 162 11.69 -9.48 4.98
C ARG A 162 12.17 -8.07 4.67
N LEU A 163 13.14 -7.57 5.44
CA LEU A 163 13.69 -6.22 5.26
C LEU A 163 14.42 -6.07 3.92
N ILE A 164 15.28 -7.01 3.54
CA ILE A 164 15.98 -6.94 2.24
C ILE A 164 15.01 -7.09 1.05
N SER A 165 13.96 -7.91 1.21
CA SER A 165 12.88 -8.00 0.22
C SER A 165 12.14 -6.68 0.04
N GLN A 166 11.96 -5.90 1.12
CA GLN A 166 11.39 -4.57 1.05
C GLN A 166 12.34 -3.58 0.34
N TRP A 167 13.64 -3.57 0.70
CA TRP A 167 14.61 -2.64 0.12
C TRP A 167 14.78 -2.81 -1.39
N ILE A 168 14.81 -4.05 -1.90
CA ILE A 168 14.90 -4.31 -3.34
C ILE A 168 13.69 -3.74 -4.11
N LYS A 169 12.51 -3.70 -3.48
CA LYS A 169 11.28 -3.18 -4.08
C LYS A 169 11.15 -1.66 -3.93
N GLN A 170 11.86 -1.08 -2.96
CA GLN A 170 11.83 0.35 -2.62
C GLN A 170 13.24 0.96 -2.74
N PRO A 171 13.84 1.07 -3.94
CA PRO A 171 15.14 1.73 -4.08
C PRO A 171 15.02 3.20 -3.73
N LEU A 172 15.87 3.71 -2.84
CA LEU A 172 15.90 5.12 -2.46
C LEU A 172 16.34 6.01 -3.64
N LEU A 173 15.80 7.22 -3.74
CA LEU A 173 16.24 8.22 -4.70
C LEU A 173 17.17 9.28 -4.10
N ASP A 174 17.21 9.38 -2.78
CA ASP A 174 18.05 10.34 -2.06
C ASP A 174 19.49 9.84 -1.93
N ILE A 175 20.44 10.63 -2.43
CA ILE A 175 21.87 10.26 -2.48
C ILE A 175 22.46 10.22 -1.07
N GLU A 176 22.05 11.12 -0.19
CA GLU A 176 22.56 11.16 1.19
C GLU A 176 22.13 9.92 1.98
N SER A 177 20.85 9.53 1.85
CA SER A 177 20.33 8.29 2.45
C SER A 177 21.01 7.03 1.91
N ILE A 178 21.45 7.02 0.65
CA ILE A 178 22.21 5.90 0.07
C ILE A 178 23.64 5.85 0.63
N GLY A 179 24.29 7.00 0.79
CA GLY A 179 25.67 7.10 1.28
C GLY A 179 25.84 6.85 2.78
N MET A 180 24.75 6.83 3.54
CA MET A 180 24.74 6.56 4.99
C MET A 180 24.60 5.07 5.37
N LEU A 181 24.39 4.18 4.40
CA LEU A 181 24.34 2.72 4.57
C LEU A 181 25.74 2.09 4.42
#